data_AF-A0A0F9BDW1-F1
#
_entry.id   AF-A0A0F9BDW1-F1
#
_cell.length_a   1.000
_cell.length_b   1.000
_cell.length_c   1.000
_cell.angle_alpha   90.00
_cell.angle_beta   90.00
_cell.angle_gamma   90.00
#
_symmetry.space_group_name_H-M   'P 1'
#
loop_
_entity.id
_entity.type
_entity.pdbx_description
1 polymer ?
#
loop_
_entity_poly.entity_id
_entity_poly.type
_entity_poly.pdbx_seq_one_letter_code
_entity_poly.pdbx_strand_id
1 'polypeptide(L)' 'MKFAKSTLLLAVLSGLSCPAFADVDVYGKANVSVQSSDDGEGSFSEIKSNASRIGFKGSEN' A
#
# COMPACT_ATOMS: atom_id res chain seq x y z
N MET A 1 18.86 41.85 21.94
CA MET A 1 17.55 41.23 21.61
C MET A 1 17.58 40.17 20.50
N LYS A 2 18.74 39.58 20.12
CA LYS A 2 18.80 38.56 19.05
C LYS A 2 18.29 37.18 19.51
N PHE A 3 18.65 36.76 20.73
CA PHE A 3 18.24 35.47 21.29
C PHE A 3 16.73 35.35 21.53
N ALA A 4 16.08 36.38 22.08
CA ALA A 4 14.64 36.37 22.32
C ALA A 4 13.80 36.16 21.04
N LYS A 5 14.23 36.72 19.90
CA LYS A 5 13.55 36.55 18.60
C LYS A 5 13.70 35.12 18.07
N SER A 6 14.87 34.52 18.27
CA SER A 6 15.17 33.14 17.84
C SER A 6 14.45 32.11 18.70
N THR A 7 14.40 32.30 20.02
CA THR A 7 13.65 31.42 20.93
C THR A 7 12.14 31.50 20.68
N LEU A 8 11.61 32.68 20.41
CA LEU A 8 10.19 32.85 20.07
C LEU A 8 9.84 32.16 18.73
N LEU A 9 10.69 32.27 17.72
CA LEU A 9 10.51 31.59 16.44
C LEU A 9 10.51 30.06 16.62
N LEU A 10 11.44 29.53 17.41
CA LEU A 10 11.53 28.09 17.65
C LEU A 10 10.32 27.56 18.44
N ALA A 11 9.81 28.34 19.40
CA ALA A 11 8.59 28.00 20.14
C ALA A 11 7.34 27.96 19.24
N VAL A 12 7.23 28.88 18.27
CA VAL A 12 6.14 28.87 17.29
C VAL A 12 6.24 27.66 16.36
N LEU A 13 7.44 27.33 15.86
CA LEU A 13 7.62 26.17 14.98
C LEU A 13 7.38 24.83 15.70
N SER A 14 7.72 24.73 16.99
CA SER A 14 7.48 23.50 17.77
C SER A 14 5.99 23.16 17.97
N GLY A 15 5.09 24.11 17.74
CA GLY A 15 3.64 23.88 17.79
C GLY A 15 3.00 23.43 16.47
N LEU A 16 3.75 23.47 15.35
CA LEU A 16 3.26 23.08 14.03
C LEU A 16 3.42 21.56 13.84
N SER A 17 2.61 20.76 14.54
CA SER A 17 2.45 19.36 14.17
C SER A 17 1.41 19.24 13.05
N CYS A 18 1.83 18.83 11.86
CA CYS A 18 0.91 18.43 10.79
C CYS A 18 0.90 16.89 10.72
N PRO A 19 -0.02 16.20 11.42
CA PRO A 19 -0.13 14.76 11.27
C PRO A 19 -0.71 14.45 9.89
N ALA A 20 0.11 13.85 9.03
CA ALA A 20 -0.37 13.30 7.76
C ALA A 20 -1.09 11.98 8.04
N PHE A 21 -2.42 11.99 7.91
CA PHE A 21 -3.24 10.79 7.95
C PHE A 21 -3.59 10.37 6.54
N ALA A 22 -2.99 9.27 6.08
CA ALA A 22 -3.36 8.66 4.83
C ALA A 22 -4.55 7.72 5.05
N ASP A 23 -5.56 7.83 4.20
CA ASP A 23 -6.58 6.81 4.06
C ASP A 23 -5.98 5.64 3.27
N VAL A 24 -6.09 4.42 3.79
CA VAL A 24 -5.45 3.23 3.21
C VAL A 24 -6.51 2.21 2.84
N ASP A 25 -6.65 1.99 1.54
CA ASP A 25 -7.47 0.94 0.97
C ASP A 25 -6.63 -0.32 0.73
N VAL A 26 -7.14 -1.47 1.18
CA VAL A 26 -6.63 -2.78 0.79
C VAL A 26 -7.42 -3.27 -0.42
N TYR A 27 -6.73 -3.62 -1.49
CA TYR A 27 -7.37 -4.10 -2.72
C TYR A 27 -6.67 -5.34 -3.27
N GLY A 28 -7.37 -6.06 -4.13
CA GLY A 28 -6.81 -7.24 -4.77
C GLY A 28 -7.75 -7.87 -5.78
N LYS A 29 -7.22 -8.86 -6.50
CA LYS A 29 -7.97 -9.73 -7.39
C LYS A 29 -7.59 -11.16 -7.06
N ALA A 30 -8.57 -11.97 -6.67
CA ALA A 30 -8.43 -13.41 -6.59
C ALA A 30 -8.92 -14.00 -7.91
N ASN A 31 -8.02 -14.59 -8.69
CA ASN A 31 -8.36 -15.23 -9.95
C ASN A 31 -7.69 -16.61 -9.97
N VAL A 32 -8.52 -17.61 -9.70
CA VAL A 32 -8.10 -19.00 -9.59
C VAL A 32 -8.98 -19.82 -10.52
N SER A 33 -8.40 -20.77 -11.22
CA SER A 33 -9.13 -21.72 -12.05
C SER A 33 -8.67 -23.14 -11.80
N VAL A 34 -9.59 -24.08 -12.00
CA VAL A 34 -9.27 -25.49 -12.16
C VAL A 34 -9.04 -25.72 -13.65
N GLN A 35 -7.88 -26.25 -14.01
CA GLN A 35 -7.49 -26.49 -15.40
C GLN A 35 -7.11 -27.95 -15.56
N SER A 36 -7.47 -28.52 -16.71
CA SER A 36 -6.90 -29.79 -17.17
C SER A 36 -5.87 -29.46 -18.24
N SER A 37 -4.62 -29.83 -18.01
CA SER A 37 -3.51 -29.60 -18.93
C SER A 37 -3.07 -30.92 -19.53
N ASP A 38 -2.64 -30.90 -20.79
CA ASP A 38 -2.03 -32.02 -21.50
C ASP A 38 -0.74 -31.53 -22.15
N ASP A 39 0.36 -32.19 -21.81
CA ASP A 39 1.72 -31.74 -22.12
C ASP A 39 2.36 -32.61 -23.23
N GLY A 40 1.60 -33.55 -23.78
CA GLY A 40 2.08 -34.57 -24.71
C GLY A 40 2.64 -35.84 -24.05
N GLU A 41 3.08 -35.76 -22.79
CA GLU A 41 3.53 -36.93 -21.98
C GLU A 41 2.39 -37.49 -21.09
N GLY A 42 1.30 -36.73 -20.92
CA GLY A 42 0.14 -37.10 -20.12
C GLY A 42 -0.74 -35.90 -19.77
N SER A 43 -1.88 -36.18 -19.13
CA SER A 43 -2.85 -35.16 -18.73
C SER A 43 -3.01 -35.07 -17.20
N PHE A 44 -3.12 -33.86 -16.67
CA PHE A 44 -3.30 -33.60 -15.23
C PHE A 44 -4.28 -32.48 -14.96
N SER A 45 -4.98 -32.60 -13.83
CA SER A 45 -5.85 -31.54 -13.30
C SER A 45 -5.10 -30.73 -12.25
N GLU A 46 -5.03 -29.41 -12.45
CA GLU A 46 -4.33 -28.48 -11.57
C GLU A 46 -5.21 -27.30 -11.15
N ILE A 47 -4.92 -26.73 -9.98
CA ILE A 47 -5.47 -25.46 -9.53
C ILE A 47 -4.42 -24.39 -9.80
N LYS A 48 -4.77 -23.39 -10.62
CA LYS A 48 -3.83 -22.37 -11.05
C LYS A 48 -4.27 -20.98 -10.64
N SER A 49 -3.32 -20.21 -10.12
CA SER A 49 -3.49 -18.78 -9.90
C SER A 49 -3.20 -18.01 -11.19
N ASN A 50 -4.17 -17.24 -11.69
CA ASN A 50 -4.05 -16.49 -12.93
C ASN A 50 -3.99 -14.99 -12.63
N ALA A 51 -2.77 -14.51 -12.38
CA ALA A 51 -2.51 -13.10 -12.09
C ALA A 51 -3.31 -12.56 -10.88
N SER A 52 -3.51 -13.42 -9.87
CA SER A 52 -4.00 -12.98 -8.57
C SER A 52 -3.04 -11.97 -7.96
N ARG A 53 -3.56 -10.97 -7.26
CA ARG A 53 -2.75 -9.90 -6.67
C ARG A 53 -3.43 -9.30 -5.45
N ILE A 54 -2.63 -8.78 -4.55
CA ILE A 54 -3.04 -7.97 -3.40
C ILE A 54 -2.18 -6.71 -3.39
N GLY A 55 -2.78 -5.59 -3.00
CA GLY A 55 -2.13 -4.29 -2.98
C GLY A 55 -2.76 -3.37 -1.96
N PHE A 56 -2.05 -2.29 -1.68
CA PHE A 56 -2.45 -1.23 -0.78
C PHE A 56 -2.45 0.07 -1.56
N LYS A 57 -3.50 0.87 -1.44
CA LYS A 57 -3.60 2.19 -2.05
C LYS A 57 -3.77 3.21 -0.93
N GLY A 58 -2.92 4.22 -0.92
CA GLY A 58 -3.04 5.36 0.00
C GLY A 58 -3.61 6.58 -0.72
N SER A 59 -4.41 7.39 -0.03
CA SER A 59 -4.72 8.75 -0.44
C SER A 59 -4.68 9.71 0.75
N GLU A 60 -4.33 10.97 0.48
CA GLU A 60 -4.34 12.06 1.45
C GLU A 60 -5.25 13.16 0.86
N ASN A 61 -6.06 13.81 1.70
CA ASN A 61 -7.04 14.82 1.32
C ASN A 61 -6.55 16.23 1.70
#